data_AF-A0A3D4T1S3-F1
#
_entry.id   AF-A0A3D4T1S3-F1
#
_cell.length_a   1.000
_cell.length_b   1.000
_cell.length_c   1.000
_cell.angle_alpha   90.00
_cell.angle_beta   90.00
_cell.angle_gamma   90.00
#
_symmetry.space_group_name_H-M   'P 1'
#
loop_
_entity.id
_entity.type
_entity.pdbx_description
1 polymer ?
#
loop_
_entity_poly.entity_id
_entity_poly.type
_entity_poly.pdbx_seq_one_letter_code
_entity_poly.pdbx_strand_id
1 'polypeptide(L)'
;MKQTKPPLHPAHRTMPAAPPVPAAAPLTGTRTIPLIGGPAEDVIVDSDGVHLLAGVDDGGVLQIDPTTGAARRIADTGGRPLGLLTARDGALLICDADRGLLHLDRTTGDLAVLVGQAEAIPLRFCSNVTEEADGTLWITQSSTRFGFEHYMGAVLEHRGSGRLLRRDPDGTVHVVLTHVDFPNGIALAPDGQS
;
A
#
# COMPACT_ATOMS: atom_id res chain seq x y z
N MET A 1 13.25 8.94 -12.68
CA MET A 1 13.58 8.20 -13.92
C MET A 1 12.87 6.86 -13.84
N LYS A 2 11.97 6.54 -14.79
CA LYS A 2 11.19 5.30 -14.75
C LYS A 2 12.13 4.09 -14.87
N GLN A 3 11.90 3.04 -14.08
CA GLN A 3 12.76 1.86 -14.09
C GLN A 3 12.63 1.18 -15.47
N THR A 4 13.74 0.72 -16.04
CA THR A 4 13.68 -0.14 -17.22
C THR A 4 13.19 -1.51 -16.81
N LYS A 5 12.20 -2.05 -17.53
CA LYS A 5 11.68 -3.40 -17.28
C LYS A 5 12.80 -4.45 -17.17
N PRO A 6 12.96 -5.11 -16.00
CA PRO A 6 13.89 -6.23 -15.87
C PRO A 6 13.49 -7.41 -16.77
N PRO A 7 14.44 -8.24 -17.22
CA PRO A 7 14.12 -9.49 -17.89
C PRO A 7 13.39 -10.45 -16.93
N LEU A 8 12.54 -11.31 -17.50
CA LEU A 8 11.88 -12.38 -16.75
C LEU A 8 12.82 -13.56 -16.55
N HIS A 9 12.80 -14.13 -15.35
CA HIS A 9 13.44 -15.39 -14.99
C HIS A 9 12.43 -16.33 -14.32
N PRO A 10 11.48 -16.90 -15.09
CA PRO A 10 10.38 -17.67 -14.53
C PRO A 10 10.86 -18.94 -13.82
N ALA A 11 10.26 -19.21 -12.66
CA ALA A 11 10.39 -20.47 -11.95
C ALA A 11 9.11 -21.29 -12.13
N HIS A 12 9.25 -22.61 -12.34
CA HIS A 12 8.09 -23.49 -12.33
C HIS A 12 7.66 -23.75 -10.88
N ARG A 13 6.43 -23.39 -10.54
CA ARG A 13 5.84 -23.64 -9.23
C ARG A 13 4.52 -24.39 -9.37
N THR A 14 4.38 -25.48 -8.64
CA THR A 14 3.10 -26.17 -8.49
C THR A 14 2.37 -25.56 -7.31
N MET A 15 1.28 -24.85 -7.59
CA MET A 15 0.38 -24.32 -6.56
C MET A 15 -0.58 -25.42 -6.09
N PRO A 16 -0.95 -25.47 -4.81
CA PRO A 16 -2.07 -26.30 -4.37
C PRO A 16 -3.36 -25.85 -5.06
N ALA A 17 -4.34 -26.75 -5.14
CA ALA A 17 -5.67 -26.38 -5.61
C ALA A 17 -6.21 -25.23 -4.73
N ALA A 18 -6.78 -24.21 -5.38
CA ALA A 18 -7.42 -23.13 -4.65
C ALA A 18 -8.55 -23.69 -3.77
N PRO A 19 -8.70 -23.23 -2.52
CA PRO A 19 -9.85 -23.58 -1.72
C PRO A 19 -11.14 -23.14 -2.43
N PRO A 20 -12.28 -23.83 -2.22
CA PRO A 20 -13.55 -23.41 -2.80
C PRO A 20 -13.88 -21.99 -2.33
N VAL A 21 -14.05 -21.08 -3.28
CA VAL A 21 -14.45 -19.70 -3.01
C VAL A 21 -15.99 -19.68 -2.94
N PRO A 22 -16.60 -19.30 -1.80
CA PRO A 22 -18.04 -19.12 -1.72
C PRO A 22 -18.49 -18.11 -2.76
N ALA A 23 -19.63 -18.34 -3.40
CA ALA A 23 -20.24 -17.32 -4.24
C ALA A 23 -20.52 -16.08 -3.38
N ALA A 24 -19.87 -14.96 -3.69
CA ALA A 24 -20.19 -13.70 -3.05
C ALA A 24 -21.61 -13.29 -3.45
N ALA A 25 -22.42 -12.87 -2.48
CA ALA A 25 -23.67 -12.21 -2.80
C ALA A 25 -23.36 -10.92 -3.59
N PRO A 26 -24.13 -10.58 -4.63
CA PRO A 26 -23.94 -9.32 -5.32
C PRO A 26 -24.14 -8.16 -4.33
N LEU A 27 -23.23 -7.19 -4.36
CA LEU A 27 -23.42 -5.93 -3.64
C LEU A 27 -24.66 -5.23 -4.23
N THR A 28 -25.67 -4.97 -3.41
CA THR A 28 -26.87 -4.24 -3.81
C THR A 28 -26.79 -2.79 -3.35
N GLY A 29 -27.40 -1.88 -4.10
CA GLY A 29 -27.41 -0.45 -3.74
C GLY A 29 -26.07 0.28 -3.94
N THR A 30 -25.19 -0.23 -4.81
CA THR A 30 -23.90 0.41 -5.09
C THR A 30 -24.07 1.71 -5.88
N ARG A 31 -23.25 2.70 -5.56
CA ARG A 31 -23.12 3.96 -6.31
C ARG A 31 -21.67 4.16 -6.74
N THR A 32 -21.46 4.56 -7.98
CA THR A 32 -20.13 4.92 -8.48
C THR A 32 -19.82 6.38 -8.17
N ILE A 33 -18.64 6.64 -7.60
CA ILE A 33 -18.09 7.98 -7.43
C ILE A 33 -16.93 8.14 -8.42
N PRO A 34 -17.01 9.04 -9.41
CA PRO A 34 -15.90 9.29 -10.31
C PRO A 34 -14.75 9.95 -9.54
N LEU A 35 -13.52 9.44 -9.74
CA LEU A 35 -12.33 10.00 -9.11
C LEU A 35 -11.61 10.94 -10.09
N ILE A 36 -11.14 12.06 -9.56
CA ILE A 36 -10.17 12.92 -10.23
C ILE A 36 -8.77 12.30 -10.09
N GLY A 37 -7.89 12.50 -11.08
CA GLY A 37 -6.51 12.00 -11.01
C GLY A 37 -6.30 10.51 -11.31
N GLY A 38 -7.36 9.78 -11.68
CA GLY A 38 -7.27 8.40 -12.19
C GLY A 38 -7.71 7.33 -11.18
N PRO A 39 -7.50 6.04 -11.50
CA PRO A 39 -7.95 4.94 -10.66
C PRO A 39 -7.17 4.89 -9.33
N ALA A 40 -7.92 4.71 -8.25
CA ALA A 40 -7.35 4.41 -6.93
C ALA A 40 -6.97 2.94 -6.79
N GLU A 41 -6.03 2.65 -5.89
CA GLU A 41 -5.65 1.28 -5.52
C GLU A 41 -6.28 0.88 -4.17
N ASP A 42 -6.10 1.72 -3.16
CA ASP A 42 -6.70 1.56 -1.82
C ASP A 42 -7.73 2.65 -1.49
N VAL A 43 -8.63 2.33 -0.56
CA VAL A 43 -9.60 3.25 0.02
C VAL A 43 -9.81 2.94 1.51
N ILE A 44 -9.66 3.96 2.35
CA ILE A 44 -9.90 3.85 3.80
C ILE A 44 -10.96 4.85 4.26
N VAL A 45 -11.60 4.57 5.40
CA VAL A 45 -12.42 5.57 6.10
C VAL A 45 -11.49 6.53 6.84
N ASP A 46 -11.74 7.82 6.70
CA ASP A 46 -10.98 8.88 7.38
C ASP A 46 -11.24 8.85 8.90
N SER A 47 -10.36 9.48 9.68
CA SER A 47 -10.46 9.57 11.14
C SER A 47 -11.72 10.26 11.65
N ASP A 48 -12.38 11.06 10.81
CA ASP A 48 -13.67 11.68 11.15
C ASP A 48 -14.87 10.72 11.05
N GLY A 49 -14.67 9.52 10.51
CA GLY A 49 -15.69 8.48 10.37
C GLY A 49 -16.75 8.76 9.30
N VAL A 50 -16.60 9.82 8.52
CA VAL A 50 -17.59 10.27 7.52
C VAL A 50 -17.00 10.31 6.12
N HIS A 51 -15.75 10.72 5.97
CA HIS A 51 -15.09 10.82 4.68
C HIS A 51 -14.32 9.54 4.34
N LEU A 52 -14.03 9.36 3.05
CA LEU A 52 -13.12 8.35 2.53
C LEU A 52 -11.81 8.99 2.10
N LEU A 53 -10.71 8.26 2.22
CA LEU A 53 -9.41 8.63 1.66
C LEU A 53 -9.01 7.64 0.58
N ALA A 54 -8.44 8.14 -0.52
CA ALA A 54 -7.97 7.29 -1.63
C ALA A 54 -6.74 7.90 -2.31
N GLY A 55 -5.74 7.07 -2.61
CA GLY A 55 -4.59 7.44 -3.42
C GLY A 55 -4.86 7.15 -4.89
N VAL A 56 -4.61 8.12 -5.79
CA VAL A 56 -4.92 8.02 -7.23
C VAL A 56 -3.66 8.01 -8.11
N ASP A 57 -3.84 7.61 -9.37
CA ASP A 57 -2.76 7.34 -10.33
C ASP A 57 -1.78 8.49 -10.57
N ASP A 58 -2.27 9.73 -10.56
CA ASP A 58 -1.44 10.91 -10.77
C ASP A 58 -0.63 11.35 -9.54
N GLY A 59 -0.61 10.56 -8.46
CA GLY A 59 0.09 10.86 -7.21
C GLY A 59 -0.77 11.55 -6.15
N GLY A 60 -2.01 11.91 -6.49
CA GLY A 60 -2.91 12.57 -5.56
C GLY A 60 -3.40 11.68 -4.42
N VAL A 61 -3.59 12.27 -3.25
CA VAL A 61 -4.41 11.69 -2.17
C VAL A 61 -5.68 12.53 -2.06
N LEU A 62 -6.83 11.88 -2.17
CA LEU A 62 -8.14 12.51 -2.14
C LEU A 62 -8.83 12.28 -0.79
N GLN A 63 -9.55 13.28 -0.31
CA GLN A 63 -10.64 13.12 0.65
C GLN A 63 -11.97 13.24 -0.07
N ILE A 64 -12.86 12.27 0.14
CA ILE A 64 -14.10 12.09 -0.61
C ILE A 64 -15.27 12.05 0.36
N ASP A 65 -16.31 12.84 0.09
CA ASP A 65 -17.62 12.72 0.73
C ASP A 65 -18.40 11.59 0.03
N PRO A 66 -18.66 10.44 0.70
CA PRO A 66 -19.33 9.30 0.08
C PRO A 66 -20.84 9.51 -0.11
N THR A 67 -21.43 10.60 0.39
CA THR A 67 -22.83 10.96 0.20
C THR A 67 -22.99 11.84 -1.03
N THR A 68 -22.21 12.92 -1.13
CA THR A 68 -22.30 13.87 -2.26
C THR A 68 -21.45 13.44 -3.46
N GLY A 69 -20.38 12.66 -3.22
CA GLY A 69 -19.36 12.35 -4.23
C GLY A 69 -18.36 13.49 -4.44
N ALA A 70 -18.42 14.56 -3.65
CA ALA A 70 -17.43 15.63 -3.71
C ALA A 70 -16.06 15.10 -3.27
N ALA A 71 -15.02 15.42 -4.04
CA ALA A 71 -13.65 15.00 -3.77
C ALA A 71 -12.71 16.20 -3.82
N ARG A 72 -11.77 16.26 -2.88
CA ARG A 72 -10.69 17.26 -2.87
C ARG A 72 -9.34 16.57 -2.69
N ARG A 73 -8.30 17.09 -3.35
CA ARG A 73 -6.92 16.66 -3.12
C ARG A 73 -6.43 17.22 -1.79
N ILE A 74 -5.86 16.38 -0.94
CA ILE A 74 -5.29 16.74 0.36
C ILE A 74 -3.77 16.65 0.38
N ALA A 75 -3.19 15.88 -0.52
CA ALA A 75 -1.74 15.79 -0.72
C ALA A 75 -1.42 15.35 -2.16
N ASP A 76 -0.18 15.55 -2.55
CA ASP A 76 0.40 15.04 -3.78
C ASP A 76 1.73 14.36 -3.44
N THR A 77 1.83 13.06 -3.68
CA THR A 77 3.04 12.31 -3.35
C THR A 77 4.16 12.53 -4.36
N GLY A 78 3.85 13.02 -5.56
CA GLY A 78 4.76 13.01 -6.71
C GLY A 78 5.20 11.61 -7.17
N GLY A 79 4.54 10.55 -6.67
CA GLY A 79 4.77 9.15 -6.98
C GLY A 79 3.46 8.44 -7.32
N ARG A 80 3.28 7.21 -6.81
CA ARG A 80 2.05 6.42 -6.99
C ARG A 80 1.61 5.88 -5.63
N PRO A 81 0.64 6.51 -4.93
CA PRO A 81 0.11 5.98 -3.69
C PRO A 81 -0.66 4.68 -3.95
N LEU A 82 -0.36 3.66 -3.13
CA LEU A 82 -0.98 2.34 -3.17
C LEU A 82 -1.83 2.16 -1.92
N GLY A 83 -1.25 1.71 -0.80
CA GLY A 83 -1.94 1.55 0.48
C GLY A 83 -1.94 2.79 1.37
N LEU A 84 -3.01 2.96 2.15
CA LEU A 84 -3.20 4.06 3.08
C LEU A 84 -3.50 3.56 4.50
N LEU A 85 -3.02 4.29 5.50
CA LEU A 85 -3.39 4.05 6.90
C LEU A 85 -3.45 5.37 7.66
N THR A 86 -4.58 5.65 8.30
CA THR A 86 -4.66 6.68 9.33
C THR A 86 -3.97 6.14 10.58
N ALA A 87 -2.80 6.70 10.91
CA ALA A 87 -2.05 6.33 12.10
C ALA A 87 -2.75 6.82 13.38
N ARG A 88 -2.38 6.24 14.52
CA ARG A 88 -2.96 6.56 15.84
C ARG A 88 -2.76 8.01 16.26
N ASP A 89 -1.70 8.64 15.80
CA ASP A 89 -1.41 10.07 16.04
C ASP A 89 -2.20 11.01 15.11
N GLY A 90 -3.00 10.46 14.20
CA GLY A 90 -3.81 11.19 13.23
C GLY A 90 -3.08 11.53 11.93
N ALA A 91 -1.81 11.17 11.79
CA ALA A 91 -1.10 11.26 10.53
C ALA A 91 -1.67 10.28 9.50
N LEU A 92 -1.45 10.56 8.21
CA LEU A 92 -1.73 9.61 7.14
C LEU A 92 -0.42 8.98 6.68
N LEU A 93 -0.30 7.67 6.87
CA LEU A 93 0.76 6.87 6.28
C LEU A 93 0.35 6.44 4.87
N ILE A 94 1.27 6.58 3.93
CA ILE A 94 1.02 6.33 2.51
C ILE A 94 2.13 5.42 1.99
N CYS A 95 1.80 4.18 1.63
CA CYS A 95 2.71 3.35 0.87
C CYS A 95 2.73 3.84 -0.58
N ASP A 96 3.86 4.41 -1.00
CA ASP A 96 4.05 4.93 -2.35
C ASP A 96 4.98 3.99 -3.15
N ALA A 97 4.57 3.64 -4.37
CA ALA A 97 5.29 2.71 -5.22
C ALA A 97 6.66 3.22 -5.65
N ASP A 98 6.88 4.54 -5.68
CA ASP A 98 8.14 5.13 -6.12
C ASP A 98 9.00 5.58 -4.94
N ARG A 99 8.37 6.04 -3.85
CA ARG A 99 9.04 6.75 -2.76
C ARG A 99 9.19 5.98 -1.46
N GLY A 100 8.47 4.86 -1.29
CA GLY A 100 8.44 4.11 -0.04
C GLY A 100 7.31 4.52 0.89
N LEU A 101 7.47 4.33 2.19
CA LEU A 101 6.46 4.74 3.16
C LEU A 101 6.60 6.23 3.42
N LEU A 102 5.54 6.98 3.15
CA LEU A 102 5.42 8.41 3.41
C LEU A 102 4.59 8.65 4.67
N HIS A 103 4.86 9.79 5.31
CA HIS A 103 4.11 10.31 6.44
C HIS A 103 3.60 11.70 6.08
N LEU A 104 2.29 11.87 6.10
CA LEU A 104 1.60 13.15 5.93
C LEU A 104 1.08 13.63 7.28
N ASP A 105 1.66 14.71 7.79
CA ASP A 105 1.05 15.47 8.88
C ASP A 105 -0.18 16.21 8.33
N ARG A 106 -1.36 15.84 8.82
CA ARG A 106 -2.63 16.40 8.33
C ARG A 106 -2.96 17.78 8.90
N THR A 107 -2.24 18.22 9.92
CA THR A 107 -2.39 19.54 10.54
C THR A 107 -1.53 20.56 9.81
N THR A 108 -0.28 20.23 9.50
CA THR A 108 0.65 21.15 8.82
C THR A 108 0.61 21.00 7.30
N GLY A 109 0.22 19.82 6.80
CA GLY A 109 0.34 19.45 5.39
C GLY A 109 1.72 18.93 5.01
N ASP A 110 2.63 18.73 5.97
CA ASP A 110 3.99 18.29 5.70
C ASP A 110 4.02 16.82 5.27
N LEU A 111 4.57 16.58 4.08
CA LEU A 111 4.75 15.25 3.52
C LEU A 111 6.23 14.86 3.48
N ALA A 112 6.60 13.84 4.26
CA ALA A 112 7.97 13.35 4.37
C ALA A 112 8.08 11.85 4.05
N VAL A 113 9.28 11.40 3.67
CA VAL A 113 9.59 9.97 3.56
C VAL A 113 9.91 9.43 4.95
N LEU A 114 9.10 8.50 5.45
CA LEU A 114 9.31 7.83 6.74
C LEU A 114 10.25 6.62 6.59
N VAL A 115 10.07 5.83 5.53
CA VAL A 115 10.96 4.71 5.18
C VAL A 115 11.19 4.68 3.67
N GLY A 116 12.40 5.02 3.24
CA GLY A 116 12.77 5.01 1.82
C GLY A 116 13.54 3.75 1.37
N GLN A 117 14.13 3.01 2.31
CA GLN A 117 14.94 1.82 2.04
C GLN A 117 15.12 0.96 3.30
N ALA A 118 15.48 -0.31 3.11
CA ALA A 118 15.93 -1.21 4.16
C ALA A 118 17.01 -2.14 3.60
N GLU A 119 18.06 -2.39 4.38
CA GLU A 119 19.24 -3.18 3.96
C GLU A 119 19.85 -2.71 2.63
N ALA A 120 19.95 -1.38 2.46
CA ALA A 120 20.40 -0.72 1.23
C ALA A 120 19.56 -1.00 -0.04
N ILE A 121 18.40 -1.65 0.10
CA ILE A 121 17.45 -1.87 -0.99
C ILE A 121 16.32 -0.85 -0.85
N PRO A 122 16.09 0.01 -1.86
CA PRO A 122 14.97 0.96 -1.88
C PRO A 122 13.63 0.28 -1.63
N LEU A 123 12.77 0.92 -0.84
CA LEU A 123 11.40 0.48 -0.57
C LEU A 123 10.46 0.92 -1.72
N ARG A 124 10.85 0.61 -2.96
CA ARG A 124 9.97 0.81 -4.13
C ARG A 124 8.93 -0.30 -4.16
N PHE A 125 7.76 -0.04 -4.72
CA PHE A 125 6.61 -0.92 -4.66
C PHE A 125 6.19 -1.23 -3.20
N CYS A 126 6.24 -0.21 -2.33
CA CYS A 126 5.58 -0.23 -1.02
C CYS A 126 4.09 -0.41 -1.28
N SER A 127 3.51 -1.52 -0.82
CA SER A 127 2.14 -1.86 -1.16
C SER A 127 1.17 -1.47 -0.07
N ASN A 128 1.41 -1.90 1.17
CA ASN A 128 0.48 -1.64 2.26
C ASN A 128 1.21 -1.54 3.61
N VAL A 129 0.54 -0.95 4.60
CA VAL A 129 1.06 -0.71 5.94
C VAL A 129 -0.01 -0.94 7.00
N THR A 130 0.36 -1.49 8.14
CA THR A 130 -0.50 -1.58 9.33
C THR A 130 0.29 -1.19 10.58
N GLU A 131 -0.41 -0.76 11.63
CA GLU A 131 0.16 -0.21 12.86
C GLU A 131 -0.34 -0.98 14.10
N GLU A 132 0.58 -1.44 14.93
CA GLU A 132 0.29 -2.07 16.22
C GLU A 132 -0.09 -1.06 17.31
N ALA A 133 -0.49 -1.58 18.49
CA ALA A 133 -0.84 -0.72 19.62
C ALA A 133 0.33 0.07 20.20
N ASP A 134 1.56 -0.41 20.04
CA ASP A 134 2.78 0.21 20.54
C ASP A 134 3.44 1.17 19.53
N GLY A 135 2.85 1.34 18.34
CA GLY A 135 3.38 2.17 17.25
C GLY A 135 4.33 1.43 16.30
N THR A 136 4.51 0.11 16.46
CA THR A 136 5.22 -0.71 15.49
C THR A 136 4.48 -0.71 14.16
N LEU A 137 5.19 -0.46 13.05
CA LEU A 137 4.63 -0.51 11.71
C LEU A 137 5.08 -1.77 10.98
N TRP A 138 4.14 -2.45 10.34
CA TRP A 138 4.42 -3.54 9.40
C TRP A 138 4.15 -3.10 7.98
N ILE A 139 5.11 -3.32 7.09
CA ILE A 139 5.10 -2.77 5.73
C ILE A 139 5.37 -3.87 4.73
N THR A 140 4.55 -3.96 3.68
CA THR A 140 4.78 -4.89 2.58
C THR A 140 5.48 -4.21 1.41
N GLN A 141 6.41 -4.94 0.80
CA GLN A 141 6.98 -4.60 -0.48
C GLN A 141 6.68 -5.72 -1.48
N SER A 142 5.88 -5.44 -2.50
CA SER A 142 5.44 -6.47 -3.46
C SER A 142 6.58 -7.08 -4.27
N SER A 143 7.60 -6.29 -4.61
CA SER A 143 8.79 -6.79 -5.32
C SER A 143 10.00 -5.87 -5.11
N THR A 144 11.18 -6.47 -4.98
CA THR A 144 12.46 -5.75 -5.07
C THR A 144 13.00 -5.70 -6.50
N ARG A 145 12.34 -6.36 -7.46
CA ARG A 145 12.82 -6.51 -8.84
C ARG A 145 12.06 -5.62 -9.82
N PHE A 146 10.72 -5.68 -9.78
CA PHE A 146 9.85 -4.95 -10.69
C PHE A 146 9.22 -3.75 -9.98
N GLY A 147 9.14 -2.61 -10.65
CA GLY A 147 8.30 -1.49 -10.23
C GLY A 147 6.81 -1.75 -10.53
N PHE A 148 5.95 -0.86 -10.04
CA PHE A 148 4.50 -0.95 -10.22
C PHE A 148 4.11 -1.03 -11.71
N GLU A 149 4.76 -0.27 -12.57
CA GLU A 149 4.53 -0.27 -14.02
C GLU A 149 4.84 -1.62 -14.72
N HIS A 150 5.55 -2.50 -14.02
CA HIS A 150 5.98 -3.81 -14.52
C HIS A 150 5.55 -4.96 -13.59
N TYR A 151 4.56 -4.74 -12.71
CA TYR A 151 4.14 -5.69 -11.68
C TYR A 151 3.83 -7.09 -12.22
N MET A 152 3.29 -7.19 -13.44
CA MET A 152 2.97 -8.46 -14.08
C MET A 152 4.20 -9.37 -14.21
N GLY A 153 5.42 -8.79 -14.31
CA GLY A 153 6.65 -9.57 -14.30
C GLY A 153 6.88 -10.30 -12.98
N ALA A 154 6.60 -9.65 -11.84
CA ALA A 154 6.72 -10.29 -10.52
C ALA A 154 5.72 -11.44 -10.36
N VAL A 155 4.51 -11.30 -10.91
CA VAL A 155 3.48 -12.36 -10.90
C VAL A 155 3.90 -13.54 -11.78
N LEU A 156 4.31 -13.27 -13.02
CA LEU A 156 4.66 -14.30 -14.01
C LEU A 156 5.96 -15.04 -13.68
N GLU A 157 6.87 -14.44 -12.91
CA GLU A 157 8.10 -15.14 -12.52
C GLU A 157 7.84 -16.30 -11.55
N HIS A 158 6.71 -16.31 -10.83
CA HIS A 158 6.42 -17.28 -9.77
C HIS A 158 7.59 -17.47 -8.79
N ARG A 159 8.33 -16.37 -8.58
CA ARG A 159 9.51 -16.33 -7.72
C ARG A 159 9.35 -15.19 -6.72
N GLY A 160 9.26 -15.55 -5.45
CA GLY A 160 9.23 -14.61 -4.36
C GLY A 160 10.38 -13.61 -4.41
N SER A 161 10.03 -12.34 -4.60
CA SER A 161 10.94 -11.18 -4.54
C SER A 161 10.42 -10.09 -3.63
N GLY A 162 9.28 -10.30 -2.98
CA GLY A 162 8.71 -9.39 -2.02
C GLY A 162 9.31 -9.54 -0.63
N ARG A 163 9.05 -8.54 0.21
CA ARG A 163 9.53 -8.45 1.58
C ARG A 163 8.42 -8.03 2.54
N LEU A 164 8.53 -8.49 3.78
CA LEU A 164 7.82 -7.93 4.94
C LEU A 164 8.85 -7.19 5.80
N LEU A 165 8.55 -5.94 6.11
CA LEU A 165 9.40 -5.08 6.94
C LEU A 165 8.65 -4.72 8.22
N ARG A 166 9.41 -4.52 9.30
CA ARG A 166 8.94 -3.97 10.56
C ARG A 166 9.70 -2.68 10.85
N ARG A 167 9.01 -1.60 11.21
CA ARG A 167 9.62 -0.39 11.77
C ARG A 167 9.23 -0.28 13.24
N ASP A 168 10.23 -0.32 14.11
CA ASP A 168 10.05 -0.16 15.55
C ASP A 168 9.68 1.31 15.87
N PRO A 169 9.06 1.60 17.04
CA PRO A 169 8.69 2.96 17.43
C PRO A 169 9.87 3.95 17.47
N ASP A 170 11.09 3.45 17.74
CA ASP A 170 12.32 4.25 17.73
C ASP A 170 12.81 4.61 16.32
N GLY A 171 12.17 4.05 15.29
CA GLY A 171 12.48 4.26 13.88
C GLY A 171 13.40 3.23 13.24
N THR A 172 13.88 2.24 14.00
CA THR A 172 14.68 1.13 13.45
C THR A 172 13.85 0.30 12.48
N VAL A 173 14.40 -0.02 11.30
CA VAL A 173 13.72 -0.80 10.26
C VAL A 173 14.39 -2.16 10.10
N HIS A 174 13.60 -3.22 10.20
CA HIS A 174 14.01 -4.62 10.06
C HIS A 174 13.34 -5.26 8.85
N VAL A 175 14.08 -6.09 8.11
CA VAL A 175 13.49 -6.99 7.12
C VAL A 175 13.16 -8.30 7.84
N VAL A 176 11.87 -8.60 8.00
CA VAL A 176 11.40 -9.76 8.78
C VAL A 176 11.24 -10.98 7.89
N LEU A 177 10.70 -10.80 6.67
CA LEU A 177 10.61 -11.86 5.67
C LEU A 177 11.17 -11.38 4.33
N THR A 178 11.81 -12.31 3.62
CA THR A 178 12.26 -12.15 2.24
C THR A 178 11.72 -13.28 1.39
N HIS A 179 11.83 -13.14 0.06
CA HIS A 179 11.36 -14.14 -0.90
C HIS A 179 9.86 -14.47 -0.76
N VAL A 180 9.07 -13.48 -0.35
CA VAL A 180 7.60 -13.62 -0.28
C VAL A 180 7.03 -13.42 -1.68
N ASP A 181 6.08 -14.26 -2.07
CA ASP A 181 5.40 -14.16 -3.35
C ASP A 181 4.39 -13.01 -3.34
N PHE A 182 4.83 -11.86 -3.86
CA PHE A 182 4.00 -10.69 -4.12
C PHE A 182 3.11 -10.26 -2.93
N PRO A 183 3.69 -9.97 -1.75
CA PRO A 183 2.94 -9.50 -0.61
C PRO A 183 2.39 -8.10 -0.92
N ASN A 184 1.11 -8.03 -1.25
CA ASN A 184 0.44 -6.77 -1.56
C ASN A 184 -0.19 -6.20 -0.27
N GLY A 185 -1.21 -6.85 0.28
CA GLY A 185 -1.90 -6.39 1.49
C GLY A 185 -1.34 -6.95 2.80
N ILE A 186 -1.58 -6.22 3.89
CA ILE A 186 -1.32 -6.67 5.26
C ILE A 186 -2.43 -6.14 6.18
N ALA A 187 -2.79 -6.93 7.20
CA ALA A 187 -3.70 -6.52 8.25
C ALA A 187 -3.35 -7.27 9.54
N LEU A 188 -3.63 -6.64 10.68
CA LEU A 188 -3.55 -7.30 11.99
C LEU A 188 -4.78 -8.19 12.22
N ALA A 189 -4.57 -9.34 12.85
CA ALA A 189 -5.67 -10.17 13.31
C ALA A 189 -6.44 -9.46 14.46
N PRO A 190 -7.77 -9.61 14.52
CA PRO A 190 -8.59 -8.94 15.54
C PRO A 190 -8.27 -9.36 16.99
N ASP A 191 -7.66 -10.53 17.17
CA ASP A 191 -7.31 -11.10 18.47
C ASP A 191 -5.95 -10.59 19.02
N GLY A 192 -5.24 -9.78 18.24
CA GLY A 192 -3.92 -9.27 18.60
C GLY A 192 -2.86 -10.36 18.78
N GLN A 193 -3.05 -11.55 18.18
CA GLN A 193 -2.10 -12.66 18.22
C GLN A 193 -1.28 -12.78 16.92
N SER A 194 -1.19 -11.68 16.16
CA SER A 194 -0.44 -11.61 14.89
C SER A 194 1.08 -11.65 15.09
#